data_AF-A0A1N7JBS3-F1
#
_entry.id   AF-A0A1N7JBS3-F1
#
_cell.length_a   1.000
_cell.length_b   1.000
_cell.length_c   1.000
_cell.angle_alpha   90.00
_cell.angle_beta   90.00
_cell.angle_gamma   90.00
#
_symmetry.space_group_name_H-M   'P 1'
#
loop_
_entity.id
_entity.type
_entity.pdbx_description
1 polymer ?
#
loop_
_entity_poly.entity_id
_entity_poly.type
_entity_poly.pdbx_seq_one_letter_code
_entity_poly.pdbx_strand_id
1 'polypeptide(L)'
;MRLAELAGLSRSLVSNLERNSSGATRSSDPTMSTIYRLAYALRVPPAVLLPAVGEEVGELCWEALERVVEKAKDLDTEEGEREVRREWSQLSTTVAWPARPEDTKPFASKK
;
A
#
# COMPACT_ATOMS: atom_id res chain seq x y z
N MET A 1 20.40 -5.47 -9.73
CA MET A 1 19.12 -6.19 -9.61
C MET A 1 18.49 -6.26 -10.98
N ARG A 2 18.33 -7.47 -11.53
CA ARG A 2 17.89 -7.70 -12.92
C ARG A 2 16.47 -7.20 -13.21
N LEU A 3 15.56 -7.29 -12.24
CA LEU A 3 14.16 -6.84 -12.39
C LEU A 3 14.05 -5.33 -12.67
N ALA A 4 14.82 -4.51 -11.93
CA ALA A 4 14.82 -3.06 -12.10
C ALA A 4 15.23 -2.65 -13.52
N GLU A 5 16.25 -3.30 -14.08
CA GLU A 5 16.71 -3.07 -15.45
C GLU A 5 15.64 -3.46 -16.47
N LEU A 6 15.04 -4.65 -16.33
CA LEU A 6 14.01 -5.15 -17.24
C LEU A 6 12.72 -4.30 -17.20
N ALA A 7 12.34 -3.79 -16.03
CA ALA A 7 11.18 -2.93 -15.86
C ALA A 7 11.49 -1.45 -16.18
N GLY A 8 12.76 -1.07 -16.35
CA GLY A 8 13.24 0.31 -16.51
C GLY A 8 13.04 1.19 -15.25
N LEU A 9 12.97 0.58 -14.07
CA LEU A 9 12.74 1.25 -12.79
C LEU A 9 14.05 1.47 -12.04
N SER A 10 14.08 2.40 -11.09
CA SER A 10 15.24 2.54 -10.21
C SER A 10 15.35 1.35 -9.26
N ARG A 11 16.58 0.96 -8.90
CA ARG A 11 16.83 -0.13 -7.94
C ARG A 11 16.23 0.18 -6.57
N SER A 12 16.28 1.44 -6.15
CA SER A 12 15.69 1.89 -4.89
C SER A 12 14.18 1.74 -4.87
N LEU A 13 13.50 2.05 -5.98
CA LEU A 13 12.05 1.87 -6.11
C LEU A 13 11.66 0.39 -6.00
N VAL A 14 12.35 -0.49 -6.73
CA VAL A 14 12.09 -1.94 -6.64
C VAL A 14 12.35 -2.46 -5.23
N SER A 15 13.44 -2.03 -4.58
CA SER A 15 13.75 -2.44 -3.21
C SER A 15 12.72 -1.93 -2.18
N ASN A 16 12.17 -0.73 -2.38
CA ASN A 16 11.10 -0.19 -1.55
C ASN A 16 9.81 -0.99 -1.70
N LEU A 17 9.46 -1.34 -2.95
CA LEU A 17 8.30 -2.18 -3.26
C LEU A 17 8.41 -3.57 -2.63
N GLU A 18 9.58 -4.21 -2.69
CA GLU A 18 9.83 -5.52 -2.06
C GLU A 18 9.68 -5.49 -0.53
N ARG A 19 10.04 -4.38 0.11
CA ARG A 19 9.87 -4.17 1.56
C ARG A 19 8.49 -3.66 1.95
N ASN A 20 7.62 -3.36 0.97
CA ASN A 20 6.41 -2.58 1.17
C ASN A 20 6.64 -1.28 1.98
N SER A 21 7.73 -0.55 1.71
CA SER A 21 8.13 0.63 2.49
C SER A 21 8.54 1.78 1.58
N SER A 22 7.81 2.89 1.66
CA SER A 22 8.18 4.19 1.09
C SER A 22 8.58 5.16 2.22
N GLY A 23 9.72 4.86 2.86
CA GLY A 23 10.17 5.55 4.07
C GLY A 23 9.70 4.86 5.37
N ALA A 24 9.94 5.47 6.53
CA ALA A 24 9.80 4.80 7.83
C ALA A 24 8.37 4.38 8.21
N THR A 25 7.33 4.99 7.61
CA THR A 25 5.94 4.85 8.09
C THR A 25 4.90 4.59 7.00
N ARG A 26 5.29 4.51 5.72
CA ARG A 26 4.32 4.38 4.62
C ARG A 26 4.49 3.07 3.87
N SER A 27 3.36 2.41 3.62
CA SER A 27 3.23 1.33 2.65
C SER A 27 3.71 1.82 1.27
N SER A 28 4.20 0.93 0.43
CA SER A 28 4.43 1.31 -0.96
C SER A 28 3.11 1.42 -1.69
N ASP A 29 2.92 2.53 -2.41
CA ASP A 29 1.75 2.80 -3.26
C ASP A 29 2.21 2.95 -4.72
N PRO A 30 2.47 1.84 -5.43
CA PRO A 30 2.91 1.89 -6.81
C PRO A 30 1.80 2.40 -7.72
N THR A 31 2.14 3.35 -8.60
CA THR A 31 1.23 3.72 -9.69
C THR A 31 0.89 2.51 -10.57
N MET A 32 -0.28 2.52 -11.21
CA MET A 32 -0.63 1.47 -12.18
C MET A 32 0.43 1.29 -13.27
N SER A 33 1.06 2.38 -13.73
CA SER A 33 2.15 2.30 -14.72
C SER A 33 3.33 1.46 -14.22
N THR A 34 3.64 1.52 -12.92
CA THR A 34 4.69 0.72 -12.28
C THR A 34 4.31 -0.76 -12.25
N ILE A 35 3.05 -1.07 -11.90
CA ILE A 35 2.53 -2.45 -11.88
C ILE A 35 2.64 -3.10 -13.28
N TYR A 36 2.21 -2.41 -14.33
CA TYR A 36 2.28 -2.95 -15.70
C TYR A 36 3.72 -3.18 -16.18
N ARG A 37 4.66 -2.30 -15.81
CA ARG A 37 6.08 -2.46 -16.16
C ARG A 37 6.72 -3.66 -15.45
N LEU A 38 6.38 -3.87 -14.19
CA LEU A 38 6.81 -5.06 -13.43
C LEU A 38 6.20 -6.33 -14.02
N ALA A 39 4.90 -6.33 -14.33
CA ALA A 39 4.19 -7.45 -14.94
C ALA A 39 4.83 -7.85 -16.28
N TYR A 40 5.15 -6.87 -17.13
CA TYR A 40 5.86 -7.08 -18.39
C TYR A 40 7.24 -7.72 -18.18
N ALA A 41 8.03 -7.18 -17.25
CA ALA A 41 9.37 -7.70 -16.95
C ALA A 41 9.35 -9.14 -16.39
N LEU A 42 8.32 -9.47 -15.60
CA LEU A 42 8.12 -10.78 -14.98
C LEU A 42 7.37 -11.78 -15.86
N ARG A 43 6.80 -11.35 -17.00
CA ARG A 43 5.95 -12.15 -17.90
C ARG A 43 4.74 -12.76 -17.21
N VAL A 44 4.08 -11.96 -16.36
CA VAL A 44 2.86 -12.36 -15.66
C VAL A 44 1.72 -11.36 -15.95
N PRO A 45 0.44 -11.76 -15.85
CA PRO A 45 -0.67 -10.82 -15.92
C PRO A 45 -0.59 -9.78 -14.78
N PRO A 46 -0.96 -8.50 -14.99
CA PRO A 46 -0.94 -7.49 -13.92
C PRO A 46 -1.75 -7.87 -12.68
N ALA A 47 -2.82 -8.65 -12.86
CA ALA A 47 -3.69 -9.10 -11.78
C ALA A 47 -2.96 -9.92 -10.70
N VAL A 48 -1.88 -10.63 -11.02
CA VAL A 48 -1.11 -11.40 -10.00
C VAL A 48 -0.25 -10.49 -9.12
N LEU A 49 -0.05 -9.23 -9.54
CA LEU A 49 0.59 -8.17 -8.79
C LEU A 49 -0.45 -7.23 -8.17
N LEU A 50 -1.68 -7.69 -7.92
CA LEU A 50 -2.66 -6.95 -7.15
C LEU A 50 -3.16 -7.84 -6.01
N PRO A 51 -3.21 -7.35 -4.76
CA PRO A 51 -3.71 -8.13 -3.65
C PRO A 51 -5.23 -8.22 -3.77
N ALA A 52 -5.80 -9.37 -3.41
CA ALA A 52 -7.25 -9.57 -3.38
C ALA A 52 -8.00 -9.13 -4.66
N VAL A 53 -7.38 -9.30 -5.85
CA VAL A 53 -7.88 -8.76 -7.14
C VAL A 53 -9.29 -9.25 -7.53
N GLY A 54 -9.78 -10.31 -6.90
CA GLY A 54 -11.12 -10.87 -7.13
C GLY A 54 -12.12 -10.61 -6.01
N GLU A 55 -11.76 -9.82 -4.99
CA GLU A 55 -12.59 -9.57 -3.81
C GLU A 55 -13.08 -8.11 -3.79
N GLU A 56 -14.21 -7.86 -3.14
CA GLU A 56 -14.63 -6.49 -2.83
C GLU A 56 -13.66 -5.87 -1.81
N VAL A 57 -13.43 -4.56 -1.93
CA VAL A 57 -12.55 -3.84 -1.02
C VAL A 57 -13.13 -3.88 0.39
N GLY A 58 -12.38 -4.42 1.34
CA GLY A 58 -12.77 -4.51 2.74
C GLY A 58 -12.77 -3.16 3.48
N GLU A 59 -13.04 -3.22 4.78
CA GLU A 59 -13.06 -2.04 5.65
C GLU A 59 -11.65 -1.42 5.81
N LEU A 60 -11.61 -0.15 6.23
CA LEU A 60 -10.37 0.57 6.50
C LEU A 60 -9.51 -0.18 7.53
N CYS A 61 -8.20 -0.15 7.34
CA CYS A 61 -7.26 -0.70 8.32
C CYS A 61 -7.43 0.01 9.67
N TRP A 62 -7.85 -0.74 10.69
CA TRP A 62 -8.19 -0.21 12.02
C TRP A 62 -7.00 0.47 12.70
N GLU A 63 -5.78 -0.04 12.50
CA GLU A 63 -4.55 0.58 13.03
C GLU A 63 -4.28 1.97 12.41
N ALA A 64 -4.62 2.15 11.13
CA ALA A 64 -4.52 3.46 10.48
C ALA A 64 -5.61 4.39 10.99
N LEU A 65 -6.82 3.86 11.23
CA LEU A 65 -7.95 4.64 11.76
C LEU A 65 -7.66 5.11 13.19
N GLU A 66 -7.09 4.25 14.04
CA GLU A 66 -6.70 4.59 15.41
C GLU A 66 -5.68 5.73 15.46
N ARG A 67 -4.69 5.75 14.55
CA ARG A 67 -3.71 6.85 14.47
C ARG A 67 -4.36 8.19 14.13
N VAL A 68 -5.35 8.16 13.24
CA VAL A 68 -6.09 9.35 12.84
C VAL A 68 -7.00 9.82 13.97
N VAL A 69 -7.66 8.90 14.65
CA VAL A 69 -8.48 9.19 15.84
C VAL A 69 -7.63 9.77 16.96
N GLU A 70 -6.43 9.25 17.20
CA GLU A 70 -5.53 9.77 18.25
C GLU A 70 -5.08 11.20 17.94
N LYS A 71 -4.65 11.45 16.69
CA LYS A 71 -4.26 12.80 16.26
C LYS A 71 -5.44 13.77 16.16
N ALA A 72 -6.65 13.25 15.95
CA ALA A 72 -7.87 14.04 15.97
C ALA A 72 -8.25 14.55 17.37
N LYS A 73 -7.58 14.11 18.43
CA LYS A 73 -7.77 14.69 19.76
C LYS A 73 -7.17 16.10 19.87
N ASP A 74 -6.25 16.47 18.99
CA ASP A 74 -5.59 17.77 18.95
C ASP A 74 -6.23 18.76 17.94
N LEU A 75 -7.50 18.52 17.56
CA LEU A 75 -8.22 19.27 16.51
C LEU A 75 -8.48 20.76 16.80
N ASP A 76 -8.29 21.21 18.04
CA ASP A 76 -8.61 22.60 18.45
C ASP A 76 -7.66 23.66 17.84
N THR A 77 -6.66 23.24 17.06
CA THR A 77 -5.71 24.14 16.37
C THR A 77 -5.79 23.94 14.86
N GLU A 78 -5.64 25.02 14.07
CA GLU A 78 -5.55 24.92 12.59
C GLU A 78 -4.44 23.96 12.11
N GLU A 79 -3.39 23.76 12.91
CA GLU A 79 -2.35 22.77 12.66
C GLU A 79 -2.86 21.34 12.86
N GLY A 80 -3.66 21.10 13.90
CA GLY A 80 -4.32 19.82 14.15
C GLY A 80 -5.29 19.45 13.03
N GLU A 81 -6.09 20.40 12.54
CA GLU A 81 -6.97 20.18 11.39
C GLU A 81 -6.19 19.81 10.11
N ARG A 82 -5.07 20.50 9.83
CA ARG A 82 -4.21 20.19 8.68
C ARG A 82 -3.56 18.81 8.81
N GLU A 83 -3.10 18.45 10.00
CA GLU A 83 -2.47 17.16 10.26
C GLU A 83 -3.47 16.01 10.16
N VAL A 84 -4.64 16.16 10.76
CA VAL A 84 -5.74 15.19 10.65
C VAL A 84 -6.16 15.02 9.20
N ARG A 85 -6.32 16.11 8.44
CA ARG A 85 -6.62 16.03 6.99
C ARG A 85 -5.52 15.30 6.21
N ARG A 86 -4.25 15.52 6.55
CA ARG A 86 -3.10 14.81 5.94
C ARG A 86 -3.14 13.33 6.26
N GLU A 87 -3.51 12.93 7.47
CA GLU A 87 -3.62 11.53 7.88
C GLU A 87 -4.88 10.85 7.32
N TRP A 88 -6.02 11.54 7.25
CA TRP A 88 -7.22 11.08 6.55
C TRP A 88 -6.97 10.87 5.05
N SER A 89 -6.21 11.76 4.41
CA SER A 89 -5.78 11.56 3.03
C SER A 89 -4.85 10.36 2.86
N GLN A 90 -4.20 9.89 3.93
CA GLN A 90 -3.38 8.67 3.95
C GLN A 90 -4.22 7.42 4.27
N LEU A 91 -5.38 7.59 4.93
CA LEU A 91 -6.36 6.52 5.17
C LEU A 91 -7.11 6.11 3.90
N SER A 92 -7.46 7.06 3.04
CA SER A 92 -8.16 6.74 1.80
C SER A 92 -7.24 5.96 0.86
N THR A 93 -7.49 4.67 0.70
CA THR A 93 -6.86 3.76 -0.27
C THR A 93 -5.56 3.07 0.20
N THR A 94 -5.34 2.87 1.50
CA THR A 94 -4.34 1.87 1.90
C THR A 94 -4.96 0.48 1.72
N VAL A 95 -4.92 -0.05 0.50
CA VAL A 95 -4.89 -1.51 0.33
C VAL A 95 -3.54 -1.93 0.90
N ALA A 96 -3.55 -2.41 2.14
CA ALA A 96 -2.33 -2.86 2.79
C ALA A 96 -1.79 -4.02 1.96
N TRP A 97 -0.74 -3.75 1.19
CA TRP A 97 -0.03 -4.81 0.51
C TRP A 97 0.49 -5.77 1.58
N PRO A 98 0.24 -7.08 1.46
CA PRO A 98 0.56 -8.05 2.50
C PRO A 98 2.03 -7.92 2.89
N ALA A 99 2.28 -7.62 4.16
CA ALA A 99 3.62 -7.33 4.67
C ALA A 99 4.41 -8.61 4.96
N ARG A 100 3.70 -9.74 5.14
CA ARG A 100 4.24 -11.07 5.38
C ARG A 100 3.67 -12.06 4.35
N PRO A 101 4.41 -13.13 3.99
CA PRO A 101 3.88 -14.22 3.16
C PRO A 101 2.64 -14.90 3.76
N GLU A 102 2.43 -14.78 5.06
CA GLU A 102 1.26 -15.28 5.77
C GLU A 102 -0.01 -14.46 5.45
N ASP A 103 0.17 -13.18 5.11
CA ASP A 103 -0.89 -12.21 4.81
C ASP A 103 -1.41 -12.38 3.37
N THR A 104 -0.73 -13.20 2.55
CA THR A 104 -1.21 -13.63 1.22
C THR A 104 -1.98 -14.94 1.26
N LYS A 105 -2.17 -15.55 2.44
CA LYS A 105 -3.11 -16.67 2.58
C LYS A 105 -4.47 -16.17 2.09
N PRO A 106 -5.19 -16.93 1.23
CA PRO A 106 -6.51 -16.53 0.79
C PRO A 106 -7.30 -16.24 2.05
N PHE A 107 -7.77 -15.00 2.22
CA PHE A 107 -8.57 -14.60 3.36
C PHE A 107 -9.68 -15.62 3.46
N ALA A 108 -9.63 -16.45 4.50
CA ALA A 108 -10.38 -17.68 4.53
C ALA A 108 -11.86 -17.35 4.28
N SER A 109 -12.43 -17.96 3.23
CA SER A 109 -13.84 -17.84 2.92
C SER A 109 -14.61 -18.15 4.20
N LYS A 110 -15.22 -17.11 4.79
CA LYS A 110 -16.17 -17.30 5.88
C LYS A 110 -17.33 -18.09 5.28
N LYS A 111 -17.39 -19.37 5.64
CA LYS A 111 -18.60 -20.19 5.50
C LYS A 111 -19.69 -19.66 6.42
#